data_AF-A0A9W7BJ31-F1
#
_entry.id   AF-A0A9W7BJ31-F1
#
_cell.length_a   1.000
_cell.length_b   1.000
_cell.length_c   1.000
_cell.angle_alpha   90.00
_cell.angle_beta   90.00
_cell.angle_gamma   90.00
#
_symmetry.space_group_name_H-M   'P 1'
#
loop_
_entity.id
_entity.type
_entity.pdbx_description
1 polymer ?
#
loop_
_entity_poly.entity_id
_entity_poly.type
_entity_poly.pdbx_seq_one_letter_code
_entity_poly.pdbx_strand_id
1 'polypeptide(L)'
;MNFPPPSCENNADSWGPLETDLPAQYLALPYAPFSPSDRLGKSADFTQSASWQQKKSHKTQGVNEDFMYKVEENADFKLVDTKKDGGGGQKWKRKTFQPRRSNQHQRSRFGGNKVDPNAEPAKKEYRNQPQRNKWAKAREKGWQRGRNNRWNNRVDRQASVRIEQDWEMKEEFDLAQLIKLKANVPVATDLTWAGHLDPYNETYDKLSTKNARPLRRMEDRGFYTVTTMEDPIIENYAVNKAGNVFATDGIISHLMACTRSVYPWDVVVQKLPDGTLFFDKRDSSQFDMLTVSETSNDPPKVDEDDPDSINTPEKLSLEATMINQNFSQQCLQTKGRMEMEHPNPFFDEEEEEGMKPASVAYRYRKFTMGPDTDIVVRCELHGVAQKKNSTEKQYLTCFALNEWDGKEAGGIEWRAKIDTQKGAVLATELKNNSAKLARWSAQSILADADIMKIGFVSRTDKKSPNSHEVLGTSQFKPKDFAVQINMNVQNMWGIIKMLVELMRKQDDGKYVILRDPNKPLVRIYKVPMSFNEDSESESEEESSEEEDDEEE
;
A
#
# COMPACT_ATOMS: atom_id res chain seq x y z
N MET A 1 35.26 -7.32 -19.38
CA MET A 1 33.83 -7.21 -19.69
C MET A 1 33.56 -8.11 -20.86
N ASN A 2 32.70 -9.12 -20.69
CA ASN A 2 32.35 -10.05 -21.76
C ASN A 2 30.85 -9.90 -21.99
N PHE A 3 30.48 -9.07 -22.96
CA PHE A 3 29.09 -8.87 -23.38
C PHE A 3 28.92 -9.61 -24.72
N PRO A 4 28.57 -10.90 -24.70
CA PRO A 4 28.29 -11.61 -25.94
C PRO A 4 27.04 -10.99 -26.59
N PRO A 5 27.03 -10.86 -27.92
CA PRO A 5 25.87 -10.33 -28.62
C PRO A 5 24.63 -11.21 -28.34
N PRO A 6 23.45 -10.60 -28.13
CA PRO A 6 22.22 -11.35 -27.94
C PRO A 6 21.90 -12.16 -29.19
N SER A 7 21.40 -13.38 -28.99
CA SER A 7 20.93 -14.22 -30.09
C SER A 7 19.60 -13.68 -30.59
N CYS A 8 19.61 -13.07 -31.78
CA CYS A 8 18.41 -12.66 -32.49
C CYS A 8 18.06 -13.69 -33.56
N GLU A 9 16.79 -14.03 -33.65
CA GLU A 9 16.26 -14.93 -34.68
C GLU A 9 16.11 -14.15 -36.00
N ASN A 10 16.43 -14.80 -37.12
CA ASN A 10 16.35 -14.19 -38.44
C ASN A 10 15.28 -14.88 -39.27
N ASN A 11 14.20 -14.16 -39.56
CA ASN A 11 13.16 -14.58 -40.47
C ASN A 11 13.25 -13.75 -41.76
N ALA A 12 13.64 -14.40 -42.85
CA ALA A 12 13.83 -13.75 -44.15
C ALA A 12 12.52 -13.43 -44.88
N ASP A 13 11.44 -14.15 -44.56
CA ASP A 13 10.17 -14.09 -45.30
C ASP A 13 9.08 -13.30 -44.56
N SER A 14 9.25 -13.03 -43.26
CA SER A 14 8.33 -12.19 -42.48
C SER A 14 8.99 -11.59 -41.24
N TRP A 15 8.34 -10.61 -40.62
CA TRP A 15 8.77 -10.02 -39.35
C TRP A 15 8.30 -10.80 -38.10
N GLY A 16 7.67 -11.95 -38.28
CA GLY A 16 7.13 -12.77 -37.18
C GLY A 16 8.05 -13.92 -36.78
N PRO A 17 7.72 -14.67 -35.72
CA PRO A 17 8.43 -15.89 -35.35
C PRO A 17 8.24 -16.97 -36.43
N LEU A 18 9.31 -17.74 -36.69
CA LEU A 18 9.24 -18.91 -37.56
C LEU A 18 8.51 -20.06 -36.83
N GLU A 19 7.72 -20.87 -37.53
CA GLU A 19 6.99 -22.00 -36.94
C GLU A 19 7.94 -23.07 -36.34
N THR A 20 9.18 -23.11 -36.82
CA THR A 20 10.27 -23.96 -36.31
C THR A 20 11.00 -23.36 -35.11
N ASP A 21 10.75 -22.09 -34.78
CA ASP A 21 11.51 -21.30 -33.81
C ASP A 21 10.66 -21.01 -32.56
N LEU A 22 10.14 -22.10 -31.99
CA LEU A 22 9.45 -22.04 -30.70
C LEU A 22 10.50 -22.06 -29.58
N PRO A 23 10.28 -21.34 -28.46
CA PRO A 23 11.23 -21.29 -27.36
C PRO A 23 11.63 -22.70 -26.90
N ALA A 24 12.93 -22.99 -26.92
CA ALA A 24 13.47 -24.33 -26.67
C ALA A 24 13.00 -24.96 -25.35
N GLN A 25 12.73 -24.12 -24.35
CA GLN A 25 12.18 -24.49 -23.04
C GLN A 25 10.79 -25.16 -23.09
N TYR A 26 10.02 -24.98 -24.17
CA TYR A 26 8.65 -25.50 -24.30
C TYR A 26 8.49 -26.58 -25.38
N LEU A 27 9.48 -26.81 -26.25
CA LEU A 27 9.38 -27.78 -27.36
C LEU A 27 9.08 -29.22 -26.90
N ALA A 28 9.54 -29.62 -25.72
CA ALA A 28 9.36 -30.97 -25.18
C ALA A 28 8.06 -31.15 -24.36
N LEU A 29 7.24 -30.11 -24.22
CA LEU A 29 6.06 -30.10 -23.36
C LEU A 29 4.80 -29.80 -24.19
N PRO A 30 3.71 -30.57 -24.04
CA PRO A 30 2.41 -30.18 -24.59
C PRO A 30 2.01 -28.82 -24.01
N TYR A 31 1.64 -27.87 -24.87
CA TYR A 31 1.25 -26.54 -24.43
C TYR A 31 -0.13 -26.58 -23.78
N ALA A 32 -0.24 -26.00 -22.59
CA ALA A 32 -1.52 -25.78 -21.95
C ALA A 32 -1.54 -24.41 -21.24
N PRO A 33 -2.54 -23.55 -21.53
CA PRO A 33 -2.67 -22.27 -20.85
C PRO A 33 -3.06 -22.50 -19.39
N PHE A 34 -2.46 -21.74 -18.48
CA PHE A 34 -2.79 -21.75 -17.06
C PHE A 34 -2.60 -20.36 -16.45
N SER A 35 -3.32 -20.08 -15.37
CA SER A 35 -3.08 -18.89 -14.55
C SER A 35 -2.43 -19.29 -13.22
N PRO A 36 -1.26 -18.73 -12.84
CA PRO A 36 -0.68 -18.96 -11.51
C PRO A 36 -1.58 -18.52 -10.35
N SER A 37 -2.56 -17.63 -10.62
CA SER A 37 -3.52 -17.15 -9.62
C SER A 37 -4.71 -18.09 -9.41
N ASP A 38 -4.82 -19.16 -10.20
CA ASP A 38 -5.92 -20.10 -10.07
C ASP A 38 -5.91 -20.80 -8.72
N ARG A 39 -7.11 -20.97 -8.17
CA ARG A 39 -7.28 -21.59 -6.85
C ARG A 39 -6.86 -23.06 -6.89
N LEU A 40 -5.78 -23.38 -6.18
CA LEU A 40 -5.31 -24.75 -5.96
C LEU A 40 -6.11 -25.49 -4.87
N GLY A 41 -6.13 -26.83 -4.93
CA GLY A 41 -6.66 -27.70 -3.87
C GLY A 41 -8.06 -28.28 -4.09
N LYS A 42 -8.32 -28.89 -5.25
CA LYS A 42 -9.54 -29.68 -5.52
C LYS A 42 -9.31 -31.17 -5.20
N SER A 43 -10.19 -31.78 -4.40
CA SER A 43 -10.16 -33.21 -4.13
C SER A 43 -10.83 -34.00 -5.26
N ALA A 44 -10.19 -35.07 -5.73
CA ALA A 44 -10.83 -36.09 -6.56
C ALA A 44 -11.46 -37.16 -5.67
N ASP A 45 -12.75 -37.46 -5.86
CA ASP A 45 -13.50 -38.46 -5.10
C ASP A 45 -14.36 -39.30 -6.06
N PHE A 46 -13.98 -40.56 -6.24
CA PHE A 46 -14.66 -41.52 -7.12
C PHE A 46 -15.98 -42.06 -6.53
N THR A 47 -16.30 -41.74 -5.27
CA THR A 47 -17.56 -42.14 -4.61
C THR A 47 -18.61 -41.03 -4.57
N GLN A 48 -18.25 -39.82 -4.99
CA GLN A 48 -19.10 -38.64 -4.88
C GLN A 48 -20.15 -38.54 -6.00
N SER A 49 -21.39 -38.21 -5.65
CA SER A 49 -22.45 -38.02 -6.64
C SER A 49 -22.21 -36.76 -7.51
N ALA A 50 -22.34 -36.90 -8.83
CA ALA A 50 -22.12 -35.83 -9.83
C ALA A 50 -22.88 -34.51 -9.55
N SER A 51 -24.00 -34.55 -8.83
CA SER A 51 -24.80 -33.37 -8.46
C SER A 51 -24.12 -32.41 -7.48
N TRP A 52 -23.14 -32.88 -6.69
CA TRP A 52 -22.37 -32.04 -5.77
C TRP A 52 -21.21 -31.30 -6.44
N GLN A 53 -20.72 -31.80 -7.58
CA GLN A 53 -19.61 -31.19 -8.34
C GLN A 53 -20.06 -29.92 -9.11
N GLN A 54 -21.28 -29.89 -9.64
CA GLN A 54 -21.78 -28.74 -10.42
C GLN A 54 -21.86 -27.43 -9.62
N LYS A 55 -22.03 -27.48 -8.29
CA LYS A 55 -22.14 -26.26 -7.46
C LYS A 55 -20.81 -25.59 -7.12
N LYS A 56 -19.68 -26.23 -7.42
CA LYS A 56 -18.32 -25.73 -7.11
C LYS A 56 -17.44 -25.53 -8.36
N SER A 57 -17.96 -25.82 -9.54
CA SER A 57 -17.22 -25.68 -10.79
C SER A 57 -17.24 -24.22 -11.25
N HIS A 58 -16.28 -23.42 -10.80
CA HIS A 58 -15.91 -22.22 -11.54
C HIS A 58 -15.22 -22.71 -12.83
N LYS A 59 -15.72 -22.28 -13.99
CA LYS A 59 -15.05 -22.51 -15.27
C LYS A 59 -13.81 -21.63 -15.28
N THR A 60 -12.65 -22.20 -15.00
CA THR A 60 -11.38 -21.62 -15.41
C THR A 60 -11.33 -21.58 -16.94
N GLN A 61 -10.89 -20.47 -17.51
CA GLN A 61 -10.55 -20.39 -18.94
C GLN A 61 -9.37 -21.33 -19.19
N GLY A 62 -9.43 -22.11 -20.28
CA GLY A 62 -8.43 -23.14 -20.60
C GLY A 62 -8.78 -24.51 -20.03
N VAL A 63 -9.71 -25.21 -20.69
CA VAL A 63 -9.86 -26.66 -20.44
C VAL A 63 -8.68 -27.35 -21.11
N ASN A 64 -7.76 -27.86 -20.30
CA ASN A 64 -6.58 -28.57 -20.77
C ASN A 64 -6.95 -29.99 -21.21
N GLU A 65 -7.07 -30.22 -22.52
CA GLU A 65 -7.40 -31.54 -23.07
C GLU A 65 -6.18 -32.47 -23.18
N ASP A 66 -4.99 -31.93 -23.43
CA ASP A 66 -3.77 -32.71 -23.67
C ASP A 66 -3.25 -33.45 -22.43
N PHE A 67 -3.56 -32.93 -21.24
CA PHE A 67 -3.21 -33.58 -19.96
C PHE A 67 -4.39 -34.30 -19.30
N MET A 68 -5.46 -34.57 -20.06
CA MET A 68 -6.65 -35.27 -19.54
C MET A 68 -6.56 -36.78 -19.80
N TYR A 69 -6.56 -37.57 -18.74
CA TYR A 69 -6.69 -39.02 -18.85
C TYR A 69 -8.17 -39.43 -18.84
N LYS A 70 -8.66 -39.97 -19.96
CA LYS A 70 -10.02 -40.53 -20.08
C LYS A 70 -9.98 -42.02 -19.76
N VAL A 71 -10.72 -42.43 -18.73
CA VAL A 71 -10.94 -43.85 -18.39
C VAL A 71 -12.29 -44.28 -18.93
N GLU A 72 -12.36 -45.41 -19.63
CA GLU A 72 -13.63 -46.10 -19.85
C GLU A 72 -14.10 -46.69 -18.52
N GLU A 73 -15.05 -46.03 -17.87
CA GLU A 73 -15.65 -46.51 -16.63
C GLU A 73 -16.48 -47.78 -16.88
N ASN A 74 -15.82 -48.93 -16.84
CA ASN A 74 -16.47 -50.24 -16.90
C ASN A 74 -16.78 -50.75 -15.48
N ALA A 75 -17.99 -50.48 -15.00
CA ALA A 75 -18.50 -51.05 -13.74
C ALA A 75 -18.83 -52.56 -13.84
N ASP A 76 -18.62 -53.15 -15.02
CA ASP A 76 -19.00 -54.53 -15.33
C ASP A 76 -17.99 -55.58 -14.86
N PHE A 77 -16.80 -55.16 -14.44
CA PHE A 77 -15.79 -56.06 -13.88
C PHE A 77 -16.17 -56.46 -12.44
N LYS A 78 -16.52 -57.73 -12.25
CA LYS A 78 -16.73 -58.33 -10.93
C LYS A 78 -15.46 -59.02 -10.45
N LEU A 79 -15.05 -58.73 -9.20
CA LEU A 79 -13.97 -59.45 -8.54
C LEU A 79 -14.40 -60.90 -8.26
N VAL A 80 -13.66 -61.88 -8.79
CA VAL A 80 -13.90 -63.30 -8.52
C VAL A 80 -13.35 -63.63 -7.13
N ASP A 81 -14.23 -63.99 -6.20
CA ASP A 81 -13.83 -64.43 -4.86
C ASP A 81 -13.35 -65.89 -4.91
N THR A 82 -12.12 -66.15 -4.46
CA THR A 82 -11.50 -67.49 -4.42
C THR A 82 -11.69 -68.18 -3.07
N LYS A 83 -12.51 -67.64 -2.17
CA LYS A 83 -12.76 -68.23 -0.85
C LYS A 83 -14.02 -69.08 -0.81
N LYS A 84 -13.86 -70.32 -0.34
CA LYS A 84 -14.94 -71.29 -0.05
C LYS A 84 -15.90 -70.74 1.01
N ASP A 85 -17.19 -70.84 0.70
CA ASP A 85 -18.32 -70.43 1.53
C ASP A 85 -18.24 -70.89 2.99
N GLY A 86 -18.48 -69.94 3.89
CA GLY A 86 -18.71 -70.17 5.32
C GLY A 86 -19.92 -69.38 5.81
N GLY A 87 -21.11 -69.96 5.63
CA GLY A 87 -22.27 -69.88 6.53
C GLY A 87 -22.75 -68.53 7.08
N GLY A 88 -23.84 -68.02 6.50
CA GLY A 88 -25.04 -67.48 7.18
C GLY A 88 -24.90 -66.58 8.42
N GLY A 89 -25.24 -65.30 8.27
CA GLY A 89 -25.50 -64.39 9.40
C GLY A 89 -26.26 -63.12 9.00
N GLN A 90 -27.40 -62.89 9.65
CA GLN A 90 -28.43 -61.88 9.35
C GLN A 90 -27.94 -60.42 9.17
N LYS A 91 -28.64 -59.71 8.26
CA LYS A 91 -28.55 -58.26 7.99
C LYS A 91 -28.84 -57.42 9.25
N TRP A 92 -27.82 -56.78 9.81
CA TRP A 92 -27.98 -55.68 10.77
C TRP A 92 -28.00 -54.33 10.04
N LYS A 93 -29.18 -53.78 9.81
CA LYS A 93 -29.36 -52.39 9.35
C LYS A 93 -28.95 -51.44 10.49
N ARG A 94 -27.72 -50.89 10.46
CA ARG A 94 -27.35 -49.73 11.28
C ARG A 94 -28.03 -48.47 10.72
N LYS A 95 -29.10 -48.02 11.38
CA LYS A 95 -29.69 -46.70 11.19
C LYS A 95 -28.69 -45.63 11.63
N THR A 96 -28.27 -44.78 10.72
CA THR A 96 -27.46 -43.59 10.97
C THR A 96 -28.24 -42.61 11.84
N PHE A 97 -27.62 -42.19 12.94
CA PHE A 97 -28.17 -41.29 13.94
C PHE A 97 -28.16 -39.84 13.42
N GLN A 98 -29.33 -39.28 13.09
CA GLN A 98 -29.50 -37.85 12.82
C GLN A 98 -29.66 -37.10 14.15
N PRO A 99 -28.79 -36.14 14.51
CA PRO A 99 -29.02 -35.31 15.68
C PRO A 99 -30.15 -34.32 15.40
N ARG A 100 -31.34 -34.63 15.91
CA ARG A 100 -32.45 -33.67 16.07
C ARG A 100 -32.04 -32.63 17.10
N ARG A 101 -31.89 -31.37 16.65
CA ARG A 101 -31.81 -30.18 17.51
C ARG A 101 -33.10 -30.08 18.33
N SER A 102 -33.02 -30.51 19.59
CA SER A 102 -34.06 -30.28 20.60
C SER A 102 -33.95 -28.84 21.09
N ASN A 103 -34.99 -28.08 20.79
CA ASN A 103 -35.23 -26.74 21.30
C ASN A 103 -35.83 -26.93 22.71
N GLN A 104 -34.99 -26.96 23.74
CA GLN A 104 -35.45 -27.04 25.13
C GLN A 104 -35.11 -25.76 25.87
N HIS A 105 -36.15 -24.94 26.01
CA HIS A 105 -36.21 -23.90 27.03
C HIS A 105 -35.98 -24.53 28.41
N GLN A 106 -34.98 -24.04 29.13
CA GLN A 106 -35.02 -24.04 30.59
C GLN A 106 -34.92 -22.61 31.10
N ARG A 107 -36.02 -22.21 31.74
CA ARG A 107 -36.12 -21.09 32.68
C ARG A 107 -35.23 -21.36 33.89
N SER A 108 -34.55 -20.34 34.38
CA SER A 108 -34.46 -20.06 35.81
C SER A 108 -34.27 -18.55 36.01
N ARG A 109 -35.33 -17.89 36.49
CA ARG A 109 -35.38 -17.17 37.78
C ARG A 109 -34.66 -15.82 37.79
N PHE A 110 -35.42 -14.73 37.66
CA PHE A 110 -35.48 -13.66 38.68
C PHE A 110 -36.60 -12.65 38.34
N GLY A 111 -37.41 -12.30 39.35
CA GLY A 111 -37.99 -10.96 39.52
C GLY A 111 -39.27 -10.56 38.77
N GLY A 112 -40.42 -10.78 39.43
CA GLY A 112 -41.42 -9.72 39.65
C GLY A 112 -42.43 -9.40 38.55
N ASN A 113 -43.57 -10.11 38.57
CA ASN A 113 -44.81 -9.66 37.94
C ASN A 113 -45.75 -9.10 39.03
N LYS A 114 -46.32 -7.90 38.82
CA LYS A 114 -47.60 -7.50 39.42
C LYS A 114 -48.56 -7.28 38.25
N VAL A 115 -49.51 -8.20 38.07
CA VAL A 115 -50.69 -8.01 37.23
C VAL A 115 -51.91 -8.55 37.98
N ASP A 116 -52.94 -7.72 37.99
CA ASP A 116 -54.26 -7.80 38.60
C ASP A 116 -55.03 -9.11 38.27
N PRO A 117 -55.74 -9.74 39.24
CA PRO A 117 -56.53 -10.94 39.00
C PRO A 117 -58.02 -10.59 38.82
N ASN A 118 -58.38 -9.89 37.74
CA ASN A 118 -59.80 -9.79 37.36
C ASN A 118 -59.99 -9.55 35.85
N ALA A 119 -59.94 -10.62 35.05
CA ALA A 119 -60.50 -10.63 33.70
C ALA A 119 -60.87 -12.05 33.26
N GLU A 120 -62.16 -12.26 32.98
CA GLU A 120 -62.77 -13.49 32.49
C GLU A 120 -62.29 -13.92 31.09
N PRO A 121 -62.41 -15.21 30.72
CA PRO A 121 -61.82 -15.77 29.51
C PRO A 121 -62.73 -15.57 28.29
N ALA A 122 -62.41 -14.58 27.44
CA ALA A 122 -63.04 -14.44 26.14
C ALA A 122 -62.37 -15.38 25.10
N LYS A 123 -63.11 -16.41 24.69
CA LYS A 123 -62.84 -17.22 23.48
C LYS A 123 -62.69 -16.30 22.27
N LYS A 124 -61.55 -16.34 21.58
CA LYS A 124 -61.43 -15.86 20.20
C LYS A 124 -60.75 -16.87 19.29
N GLU A 125 -61.47 -17.13 18.22
CA GLU A 125 -61.19 -18.04 17.12
C GLU A 125 -59.81 -17.85 16.49
N TYR A 126 -59.28 -18.99 16.06
CA TYR A 126 -58.22 -19.11 15.08
C TYR A 126 -58.57 -18.37 13.79
N ARG A 127 -57.90 -17.25 13.52
CA ARG A 127 -57.76 -16.72 12.15
C ARG A 127 -56.29 -16.64 11.79
N ASN A 128 -55.89 -17.57 10.92
CA ASN A 128 -54.61 -17.63 10.25
C ASN A 128 -54.19 -16.26 9.67
N GLN A 129 -53.01 -15.77 10.07
CA GLN A 129 -52.26 -14.75 9.33
C GLN A 129 -50.85 -15.26 9.01
N PRO A 130 -50.50 -15.47 7.72
CA PRO A 130 -49.16 -15.84 7.30
C PRO A 130 -48.29 -14.58 7.10
N GLN A 131 -48.11 -13.76 8.14
CA GLN A 131 -47.30 -12.54 8.04
C GLN A 131 -46.07 -12.52 8.95
N ARG A 132 -45.94 -13.46 9.89
CA ARG A 132 -44.80 -13.52 10.81
C ARG A 132 -43.52 -14.16 10.25
N ASN A 133 -43.56 -14.75 9.05
CA ASN A 133 -42.43 -15.46 8.43
C ASN A 133 -41.64 -14.66 7.37
N LYS A 134 -42.06 -13.43 7.00
CA LYS A 134 -41.29 -12.60 6.07
C LYS A 134 -40.09 -11.90 6.73
N TRP A 135 -40.26 -11.44 7.97
CA TRP A 135 -39.21 -10.75 8.73
C TRP A 135 -38.10 -11.69 9.23
N ALA A 136 -38.44 -12.96 9.51
CA ALA A 136 -37.45 -13.97 9.89
C ALA A 136 -36.57 -14.40 8.69
N LYS A 137 -37.15 -14.59 7.50
CA LYS A 137 -36.41 -14.94 6.27
C LYS A 137 -35.57 -13.78 5.71
N ALA A 138 -35.99 -12.53 5.91
CA ALA A 138 -35.20 -11.36 5.54
C ALA A 138 -33.94 -11.23 6.42
N ARG A 139 -34.03 -11.57 7.70
CA ARG A 139 -32.89 -11.56 8.63
C ARG A 139 -31.91 -12.70 8.33
N GLU A 140 -32.39 -13.89 7.99
CA GLU A 140 -31.53 -15.03 7.62
C GLU A 140 -30.76 -14.80 6.30
N LYS A 141 -31.40 -14.16 5.30
CA LYS A 141 -30.72 -13.74 4.05
C LYS A 141 -29.74 -12.57 4.24
N GLY A 142 -29.99 -11.66 5.19
CA GLY A 142 -29.06 -10.59 5.55
C GLY A 142 -27.78 -11.11 6.23
N TRP A 143 -27.89 -12.16 7.03
CA TRP A 143 -26.74 -12.78 7.71
C TRP A 143 -25.89 -13.68 6.78
N GLN A 144 -26.48 -14.24 5.72
CA GLN A 144 -25.75 -14.99 4.69
C GLN A 144 -25.06 -14.06 3.67
N ARG A 145 -25.69 -12.93 3.28
CA ARG A 145 -25.06 -11.93 2.40
C ARG A 145 -23.90 -11.19 3.08
N GLY A 146 -24.01 -10.89 4.38
CA GLY A 146 -22.92 -10.26 5.13
C GLY A 146 -21.69 -11.15 5.37
N ARG A 147 -21.82 -12.48 5.25
CA ARG A 147 -20.68 -13.41 5.27
C ARG A 147 -20.11 -13.66 3.88
N ASN A 148 -20.92 -13.78 2.83
CA ASN A 148 -20.40 -13.96 1.48
C ASN A 148 -19.69 -12.71 0.92
N ASN A 149 -20.11 -11.49 1.28
CA ASN A 149 -19.40 -10.27 0.85
C ASN A 149 -18.04 -10.07 1.54
N ARG A 150 -17.77 -10.71 2.68
CA ARG A 150 -16.43 -10.64 3.30
C ARG A 150 -15.40 -11.52 2.58
N TRP A 151 -15.86 -12.55 1.87
CA TRP A 151 -14.98 -13.48 1.16
C TRP A 151 -14.78 -13.11 -0.31
N ASN A 152 -15.73 -12.37 -0.92
CA ASN A 152 -15.63 -11.86 -2.30
C ASN A 152 -14.88 -10.52 -2.44
N ASN A 153 -14.45 -9.89 -1.35
CA ASN A 153 -13.76 -8.59 -1.37
C ASN A 153 -12.23 -8.69 -1.26
N ARG A 154 -11.63 -9.87 -1.49
CA ARG A 154 -10.17 -9.94 -1.64
C ARG A 154 -9.82 -9.35 -3.00
N VAL A 155 -9.41 -8.10 -2.98
CA VAL A 155 -8.71 -7.46 -4.10
C VAL A 155 -7.35 -8.12 -4.17
N ASP A 156 -7.12 -8.92 -5.20
CA ASP A 156 -5.79 -9.46 -5.49
C ASP A 156 -4.93 -8.30 -6.01
N ARG A 157 -3.96 -7.89 -5.20
CA ARG A 157 -3.00 -6.84 -5.57
C ARG A 157 -1.83 -7.48 -6.29
N GLN A 158 -1.29 -6.76 -7.27
CA GLN A 158 -0.05 -7.13 -7.94
C GLN A 158 1.14 -6.73 -7.07
N ALA A 159 2.23 -7.50 -7.09
CA ALA A 159 3.45 -7.14 -6.37
C ALA A 159 4.08 -5.88 -6.99
N SER A 160 4.81 -5.10 -6.18
CA SER A 160 5.48 -3.88 -6.65
C SER A 160 6.68 -4.17 -7.56
N VAL A 161 7.24 -5.38 -7.45
CA VAL A 161 8.27 -5.92 -8.34
C VAL A 161 7.99 -7.40 -8.58
N ARG A 162 8.26 -7.87 -9.79
CA ARG A 162 8.15 -9.28 -10.16
C ARG A 162 9.31 -10.05 -9.54
N ILE A 163 9.01 -11.09 -8.78
CA ILE A 163 10.03 -11.96 -8.19
C ILE A 163 10.50 -12.93 -9.29
N GLU A 164 11.80 -12.96 -9.54
CA GLU A 164 12.42 -13.84 -10.54
C GLU A 164 12.92 -15.15 -9.91
N GLN A 165 13.29 -16.12 -10.75
CA GLN A 165 13.64 -17.48 -10.31
C GLN A 165 15.01 -17.56 -9.61
N ASP A 166 15.90 -16.63 -9.91
CA ASP A 166 17.25 -16.52 -9.38
C ASP A 166 17.32 -15.69 -8.08
N TRP A 167 16.19 -15.13 -7.64
CA TRP A 167 16.11 -14.44 -6.36
C TRP A 167 16.16 -15.43 -5.19
N GLU A 168 17.06 -15.19 -4.25
CA GLU A 168 17.23 -16.04 -3.08
C GLU A 168 16.53 -15.41 -1.87
N MET A 169 15.49 -16.07 -1.33
CA MET A 169 14.80 -15.59 -0.13
C MET A 169 15.70 -15.78 1.10
N LYS A 170 16.00 -14.69 1.80
CA LYS A 170 16.85 -14.68 3.00
C LYS A 170 16.06 -14.70 4.29
N GLU A 171 15.03 -13.86 4.39
CA GLU A 171 14.22 -13.70 5.60
C GLU A 171 12.75 -13.48 5.25
N GLU A 172 11.84 -13.96 6.11
CA GLU A 172 10.40 -13.70 6.05
C GLU A 172 9.88 -13.41 7.46
N PHE A 173 9.17 -12.29 7.63
CA PHE A 173 8.52 -11.97 8.90
C PHE A 173 7.13 -11.33 8.70
N ASP A 174 6.22 -11.67 9.62
CA ASP A 174 4.88 -11.09 9.69
C ASP A 174 4.96 -9.67 10.27
N LEU A 175 4.18 -8.74 9.72
CA LEU A 175 4.05 -7.38 10.24
C LEU A 175 3.66 -7.35 11.73
N ALA A 176 2.91 -8.35 12.20
CA ALA A 176 2.54 -8.46 13.61
C ALA A 176 3.75 -8.62 14.55
N GLN A 177 4.86 -9.18 14.07
CA GLN A 177 6.10 -9.31 14.85
C GLN A 177 6.77 -7.95 15.02
N LEU A 178 6.73 -7.10 13.99
CA LEU A 178 7.34 -5.77 13.98
C LEU A 178 6.73 -4.83 15.01
N ILE A 179 5.43 -4.97 15.33
CA ILE A 179 4.72 -4.13 16.32
C ILE A 179 5.34 -4.25 17.73
N LYS A 180 5.98 -5.38 18.04
CA LYS A 180 6.55 -5.64 19.37
C LYS A 180 7.99 -5.13 19.51
N LEU A 181 8.65 -4.79 18.41
CA LEU A 181 10.02 -4.32 18.42
C LEU A 181 10.13 -2.99 19.14
N LYS A 182 11.21 -2.81 19.89
CA LYS A 182 11.54 -1.55 20.56
C LYS A 182 13.05 -1.36 20.58
N ALA A 183 13.48 -0.14 20.29
CA ALA A 183 14.84 0.29 20.51
C ALA A 183 14.86 1.64 21.25
N ASN A 184 16.00 1.97 21.83
CA ASN A 184 16.25 3.31 22.34
C ASN A 184 16.26 4.29 21.16
N VAL A 185 15.67 5.47 21.38
CA VAL A 185 15.69 6.53 20.37
C VAL A 185 17.13 7.06 20.27
N PRO A 186 17.79 6.98 19.11
CA PRO A 186 19.16 7.46 18.94
C PRO A 186 19.22 8.97 19.09
N VAL A 187 20.38 9.46 19.55
CA VAL A 187 20.66 10.90 19.57
C VAL A 187 21.00 11.32 18.14
N ALA A 188 20.35 12.39 17.68
CA ALA A 188 20.58 12.96 16.36
C ALA A 188 21.61 14.10 16.45
N THR A 189 22.54 14.14 15.49
CA THR A 189 23.46 15.26 15.27
C THR A 189 23.33 15.73 13.84
N ASP A 190 23.15 17.02 13.64
CA ASP A 190 23.08 17.61 12.30
C ASP A 190 24.48 17.70 11.69
N LEU A 191 24.57 17.40 10.40
CA LEU A 191 25.82 17.46 9.63
C LEU A 191 25.84 18.69 8.72
N THR A 192 24.85 18.83 7.85
CA THR A 192 24.77 19.92 6.86
C THR A 192 23.32 20.28 6.57
N TRP A 193 23.10 21.57 6.27
CA TRP A 193 21.83 22.10 5.79
C TRP A 193 21.99 22.67 4.38
N ALA A 194 21.12 22.27 3.46
CA ALA A 194 21.15 22.69 2.07
C ALA A 194 19.74 23.14 1.60
N GLY A 195 19.66 24.03 0.63
CA GLY A 195 18.39 24.56 0.09
C GLY A 195 17.90 25.83 0.79
N HIS A 196 16.58 26.02 0.84
CA HIS A 196 15.99 27.25 1.38
C HIS A 196 14.56 27.06 1.89
N LEU A 197 14.15 27.88 2.87
CA LEU A 197 12.83 27.86 3.48
C LEU A 197 12.12 29.20 3.33
N ASP A 198 10.92 29.17 2.74
CA ASP A 198 10.03 30.31 2.65
C ASP A 198 9.11 30.39 3.89
N PRO A 199 8.75 31.60 4.37
CA PRO A 199 7.88 31.75 5.53
C PRO A 199 6.46 31.24 5.30
N TYR A 200 5.88 30.59 6.31
CA TYR A 200 4.48 30.15 6.28
C TYR A 200 3.51 31.32 6.30
N ASN A 201 2.49 31.26 5.46
CA ASN A 201 1.44 32.25 5.40
C ASN A 201 0.35 31.97 6.45
N GLU A 202 0.41 32.66 7.60
CA GLU A 202 -0.57 32.51 8.69
C GLU A 202 -2.03 32.76 8.28
N THR A 203 -2.30 33.39 7.13
CA THR A 203 -3.68 33.55 6.65
C THR A 203 -4.35 32.21 6.32
N TYR A 204 -3.58 31.15 6.05
CA TYR A 204 -4.12 29.79 5.84
C TYR A 204 -4.71 29.19 7.12
N ASP A 205 -4.25 29.60 8.31
CA ASP A 205 -4.81 29.14 9.59
C ASP A 205 -6.21 29.69 9.87
N LYS A 206 -6.63 30.73 9.13
CA LYS A 206 -7.95 31.37 9.23
C LYS A 206 -8.94 30.89 8.16
N LEU A 207 -8.57 29.88 7.37
CA LEU A 207 -9.46 29.30 6.38
C LEU A 207 -10.56 28.47 7.05
N SER A 208 -11.74 28.55 6.45
CA SER A 208 -12.97 27.83 6.76
C SER A 208 -13.69 27.55 5.44
N THR A 209 -14.75 26.76 5.48
CA THR A 209 -15.53 26.45 4.26
C THR A 209 -16.13 27.69 3.58
N LYS A 210 -16.33 28.79 4.32
CA LYS A 210 -16.89 30.05 3.79
C LYS A 210 -15.87 30.93 3.07
N ASN A 211 -14.59 30.79 3.38
CA ASN A 211 -13.49 31.55 2.82
C ASN A 211 -12.39 30.63 2.29
N ALA A 212 -12.79 29.46 1.76
CA ALA A 212 -11.91 28.49 1.15
C ALA A 212 -11.13 29.15 0.00
N ARG A 213 -9.92 28.66 -0.25
CA ARG A 213 -9.04 29.18 -1.31
C ARG A 213 -8.87 28.13 -2.41
N PRO A 214 -9.02 28.48 -3.69
CA PRO A 214 -8.66 27.58 -4.78
C PRO A 214 -7.19 27.15 -4.68
N LEU A 215 -6.94 25.86 -4.88
CA LEU A 215 -5.59 25.32 -5.02
C LEU A 215 -5.08 25.68 -6.42
N ARG A 216 -3.93 26.35 -6.49
CA ARG A 216 -3.26 26.76 -7.71
C ARG A 216 -2.19 25.74 -8.04
N ARG A 217 -2.01 25.48 -9.33
CA ARG A 217 -0.89 24.68 -9.84
C ARG A 217 0.40 25.49 -9.70
N MET A 218 1.44 24.86 -9.18
CA MET A 218 2.76 25.43 -8.98
C MET A 218 3.70 24.86 -10.04
N GLU A 219 3.43 25.21 -11.30
CA GLU A 219 4.19 24.73 -12.46
C GLU A 219 5.59 25.36 -12.54
N ASP A 220 5.82 26.48 -11.85
CA ASP A 220 7.10 27.20 -11.77
C ASP A 220 8.01 26.69 -10.64
N ARG A 221 7.76 25.47 -10.12
CA ARG A 221 8.50 24.88 -9.01
C ARG A 221 9.01 23.48 -9.33
N GLY A 222 10.34 23.32 -9.30
CA GLY A 222 11.01 22.02 -9.40
C GLY A 222 10.90 21.23 -8.10
N PHE A 223 10.42 19.98 -8.19
CA PHE A 223 10.35 19.02 -7.08
C PHE A 223 11.28 17.85 -7.38
N TYR A 224 12.29 17.66 -6.53
CA TYR A 224 13.31 16.63 -6.74
C TYR A 224 13.02 15.41 -5.90
N THR A 225 13.01 14.24 -6.53
CA THR A 225 12.80 12.95 -5.87
C THR A 225 14.06 12.08 -5.95
N VAL A 226 15.23 12.71 -5.82
CA VAL A 226 16.55 12.06 -5.95
C VAL A 226 16.71 10.91 -4.96
N THR A 227 17.26 9.81 -5.44
CA THR A 227 17.54 8.59 -4.66
C THR A 227 18.66 8.80 -3.64
N THR A 228 19.01 7.76 -2.88
CA THR A 228 20.10 7.84 -1.90
C THR A 228 21.47 7.78 -2.57
N MET A 229 21.62 6.96 -3.62
CA MET A 229 22.90 6.80 -4.32
C MET A 229 23.24 7.95 -5.25
N GLU A 230 22.23 8.61 -5.84
CA GLU A 230 22.42 9.78 -6.71
C GLU A 230 22.65 11.09 -5.93
N ASP A 231 22.57 11.05 -4.60
CA ASP A 231 22.74 12.25 -3.78
C ASP A 231 24.24 12.55 -3.56
N PRO A 232 24.75 13.69 -4.09
CA PRO A 232 26.18 14.01 -4.03
C PRO A 232 26.67 14.32 -2.61
N ILE A 233 25.79 14.77 -1.73
CA ILE A 233 26.14 15.05 -0.33
C ILE A 233 26.24 13.72 0.45
N ILE A 234 25.31 12.78 0.21
CA ILE A 234 25.39 11.44 0.80
C ILE A 234 26.63 10.69 0.29
N GLU A 235 26.93 10.77 -1.00
CA GLU A 235 28.14 10.18 -1.59
C GLU A 235 29.40 10.70 -0.87
N ASN A 236 29.50 12.01 -0.68
CA ASN A 236 30.62 12.62 0.04
C ASN A 236 30.72 12.14 1.50
N TYR A 237 29.59 11.94 2.19
CA TYR A 237 29.59 11.36 3.54
C TYR A 237 29.97 9.88 3.58
N ALA A 238 29.63 9.12 2.54
CA ALA A 238 30.06 7.73 2.41
C ALA A 238 31.57 7.63 2.21
N VAL A 239 32.14 8.45 1.30
CA VAL A 239 33.59 8.51 1.06
C VAL A 239 34.35 8.92 2.32
N ASN A 240 33.86 9.93 3.05
CA ASN A 240 34.47 10.40 4.29
C ASN A 240 34.16 9.53 5.52
N LYS A 241 33.38 8.45 5.35
CA LYS A 241 32.98 7.53 6.43
C LYS A 241 32.32 8.24 7.61
N ALA A 242 31.48 9.23 7.32
CA ALA A 242 30.72 9.97 8.35
C ALA A 242 29.61 9.12 8.99
N GLY A 243 29.21 8.04 8.33
CA GLY A 243 28.29 7.00 8.80
C GLY A 243 28.54 5.68 8.07
N ASN A 244 27.70 4.69 8.36
CA ASN A 244 27.77 3.36 7.72
C ASN A 244 26.42 2.82 7.24
N VAL A 245 25.35 3.59 7.45
CA VAL A 245 24.04 3.34 6.84
C VAL A 245 23.55 4.66 6.27
N PHE A 246 23.20 4.67 4.98
CA PHE A 246 22.77 5.86 4.26
C PHE A 246 21.36 5.65 3.68
N ALA A 247 20.51 6.67 3.78
CA ALA A 247 19.14 6.65 3.29
C ALA A 247 18.55 8.06 3.17
N THR A 248 17.38 8.17 2.53
CA THR A 248 16.51 9.34 2.62
C THR A 248 15.43 9.17 3.69
N ASP A 249 14.84 10.26 4.17
CA ASP A 249 13.72 10.22 5.12
C ASP A 249 12.47 9.57 4.52
N GLY A 250 12.23 9.70 3.22
CA GLY A 250 11.19 8.96 2.49
C GLY A 250 11.31 7.46 2.72
N ILE A 251 12.51 6.90 2.56
CA ILE A 251 12.77 5.46 2.74
C ILE A 251 12.66 5.05 4.21
N ILE A 252 13.36 5.76 5.10
CA ILE A 252 13.39 5.40 6.53
C ILE A 252 12.00 5.57 7.17
N SER A 253 11.28 6.64 6.85
CA SER A 253 9.92 6.88 7.36
C SER A 253 8.93 5.81 6.90
N HIS A 254 9.07 5.33 5.66
CA HIS A 254 8.27 4.24 5.12
C HIS A 254 8.52 2.93 5.87
N LEU A 255 9.79 2.59 6.10
CA LEU A 255 10.17 1.42 6.90
C LEU A 255 9.71 1.55 8.36
N MET A 256 9.81 2.74 8.97
CA MET A 256 9.31 3.00 10.32
C MET A 256 7.77 2.85 10.44
N ALA A 257 7.04 3.14 9.36
CA ALA A 257 5.58 3.06 9.30
C ALA A 257 5.04 1.78 8.64
N CYS A 258 5.93 0.84 8.25
CA CYS A 258 5.59 -0.29 7.39
C CYS A 258 4.49 -1.21 7.95
N THR A 259 4.32 -1.27 9.28
CA THR A 259 3.30 -2.07 9.95
C THR A 259 1.87 -1.67 9.61
N ARG A 260 1.66 -0.48 9.04
CA ARG A 260 0.36 0.03 8.61
C ARG A 260 0.11 -0.12 7.11
N SER A 261 1.13 -0.51 6.35
CA SER A 261 1.03 -0.65 4.90
C SER A 261 0.18 -1.85 4.50
N VAL A 262 -0.75 -1.61 3.60
CA VAL A 262 -1.60 -2.61 2.95
C VAL A 262 -1.15 -2.81 1.51
N TYR A 263 -0.79 -1.74 0.81
CA TYR A 263 -0.28 -1.81 -0.55
C TYR A 263 1.16 -2.34 -0.57
N PRO A 264 1.53 -3.06 -1.63
CA PRO A 264 2.88 -3.57 -1.81
C PRO A 264 3.83 -2.41 -2.10
N TRP A 265 5.08 -2.61 -1.69
CA TRP A 265 6.19 -1.69 -1.88
C TRP A 265 7.48 -2.48 -1.76
N ASP A 266 8.54 -1.94 -2.34
CA ASP A 266 9.88 -2.49 -2.25
C ASP A 266 10.92 -1.40 -1.96
N VAL A 267 12.00 -1.80 -1.30
CA VAL A 267 13.18 -0.97 -1.00
C VAL A 267 14.41 -1.80 -1.36
N VAL A 268 15.29 -1.22 -2.15
CA VAL A 268 16.57 -1.81 -2.55
C VAL A 268 17.57 -1.56 -1.42
N VAL A 269 18.39 -2.55 -1.10
CA VAL A 269 19.50 -2.38 -0.15
C VAL A 269 20.78 -2.88 -0.79
N GLN A 270 21.77 -2.01 -0.92
CA GLN A 270 23.11 -2.40 -1.37
C GLN A 270 24.06 -2.45 -0.18
N LYS A 271 24.67 -3.61 0.02
CA LYS A 271 25.74 -3.81 1.00
C LYS A 271 27.08 -3.82 0.27
N LEU A 272 27.94 -2.86 0.61
CA LEU A 272 29.30 -2.76 0.09
C LEU A 272 30.29 -3.63 0.89
N PRO A 273 31.46 -3.99 0.31
CA PRO A 273 32.46 -4.84 0.96
C PRO A 273 33.08 -4.27 2.24
N ASP A 274 33.01 -2.96 2.44
CA ASP A 274 33.45 -2.29 3.66
C ASP A 274 32.41 -2.38 4.81
N GLY A 275 31.24 -2.99 4.53
CA GLY A 275 30.13 -3.14 5.47
C GLY A 275 29.13 -1.99 5.45
N THR A 276 29.32 -1.00 4.56
CA THR A 276 28.39 0.13 4.40
C THR A 276 27.09 -0.33 3.75
N LEU A 277 25.96 0.20 4.24
CA LEU A 277 24.62 -0.10 3.74
C LEU A 277 23.99 1.15 3.11
N PHE A 278 23.51 1.02 1.88
CA PHE A 278 22.66 2.02 1.23
C PHE A 278 21.25 1.46 1.13
N PHE A 279 20.28 2.15 1.74
CA PHE A 279 18.87 1.87 1.54
C PHE A 279 18.38 2.80 0.45
N ASP A 280 17.91 2.24 -0.64
CA ASP A 280 17.51 2.98 -1.82
C ASP A 280 16.13 2.58 -2.37
N LYS A 281 15.62 3.40 -3.28
CA LYS A 281 14.38 3.13 -4.04
C LYS A 281 14.71 2.98 -5.52
N ARG A 282 13.80 2.39 -6.30
CA ARG A 282 13.90 2.33 -7.76
C ARG A 282 13.23 3.56 -8.37
N ASP A 283 13.77 4.08 -9.45
CA ASP A 283 13.20 5.25 -10.14
C ASP A 283 11.86 4.93 -10.80
N SER A 284 11.71 3.71 -11.31
CA SER A 284 10.46 3.17 -11.85
C SER A 284 9.40 2.84 -10.80
N SER A 285 9.69 2.99 -9.50
CA SER A 285 8.75 2.61 -8.44
C SER A 285 7.76 3.73 -8.12
N GLN A 286 6.54 3.35 -7.72
CA GLN A 286 5.53 4.29 -7.22
C GLN A 286 5.81 4.74 -5.77
N PHE A 287 7.07 4.73 -5.33
CA PHE A 287 7.43 4.91 -3.92
C PHE A 287 7.11 6.31 -3.40
N ASP A 288 7.35 7.35 -4.20
CA ASP A 288 7.07 8.75 -3.85
C ASP A 288 5.58 9.11 -3.97
N MET A 289 4.79 8.23 -4.59
CA MET A 289 3.38 8.47 -4.82
C MET A 289 2.55 8.31 -3.53
N LEU A 290 1.60 9.21 -3.33
CA LEU A 290 0.77 9.22 -2.14
C LEU A 290 -0.45 8.33 -2.28
N THR A 291 -0.50 7.24 -1.50
CA THR A 291 -1.66 6.36 -1.45
C THR A 291 -2.92 7.08 -0.93
N VAL A 292 -4.09 6.72 -1.47
CA VAL A 292 -5.39 7.30 -1.10
C VAL A 292 -6.33 6.20 -0.61
N SER A 293 -6.86 6.37 0.61
CA SER A 293 -7.82 5.46 1.24
C SER A 293 -7.35 4.00 1.34
N GLU A 294 -6.02 3.79 1.36
CA GLU A 294 -5.35 2.48 1.39
C GLU A 294 -5.82 1.59 2.55
N THR A 295 -5.99 2.17 3.74
CA THR A 295 -6.33 1.44 4.97
C THR A 295 -7.82 1.51 5.30
N SER A 296 -8.63 2.00 4.36
CA SER A 296 -10.08 2.02 4.50
C SER A 296 -10.67 0.61 4.48
N ASN A 297 -11.92 0.49 4.94
CA ASN A 297 -12.62 -0.81 4.92
C ASN A 297 -12.94 -1.27 3.48
N ASP A 298 -13.06 -0.33 2.56
CA ASP A 298 -13.35 -0.56 1.15
C ASP A 298 -12.45 0.37 0.33
N PRO A 299 -11.17 -0.02 0.13
CA PRO A 299 -10.21 0.80 -0.60
C PRO A 299 -10.64 0.97 -2.05
N PRO A 300 -10.22 2.05 -2.74
CA PRO A 300 -10.42 2.21 -4.17
C PRO A 300 -9.92 0.98 -4.94
N LYS A 301 -10.62 0.63 -6.02
CA LYS A 301 -10.33 -0.52 -6.87
C LYS A 301 -10.44 -0.07 -8.32
N VAL A 302 -9.75 -0.77 -9.21
CA VAL A 302 -10.00 -0.65 -10.63
C VAL A 302 -11.36 -1.32 -10.89
N ASP A 303 -12.30 -0.56 -11.46
CA ASP A 303 -13.57 -1.12 -11.90
C ASP A 303 -13.31 -1.84 -13.23
N GLU A 304 -13.71 -3.12 -13.33
CA GLU A 304 -13.56 -3.87 -14.59
C GLU A 304 -14.44 -3.30 -15.70
N ASP A 305 -15.57 -2.67 -15.34
CA ASP A 305 -16.50 -2.05 -16.28
C ASP A 305 -16.07 -0.62 -16.68
N ASP A 306 -15.23 0.03 -15.86
CA ASP A 306 -14.71 1.39 -16.09
C ASP A 306 -13.25 1.51 -15.60
N PRO A 307 -12.29 0.88 -16.31
CA PRO A 307 -10.88 0.92 -15.92
C PRO A 307 -10.29 2.34 -15.98
N ASP A 308 -10.93 3.24 -16.73
CA ASP A 308 -10.53 4.62 -16.90
C ASP A 308 -11.15 5.59 -15.90
N SER A 309 -11.88 5.08 -14.91
CA SER A 309 -12.46 5.89 -13.86
C SER A 309 -11.41 6.79 -13.19
N ILE A 310 -11.77 8.07 -12.98
CA ILE A 310 -10.93 9.04 -12.26
C ILE A 310 -10.64 8.64 -10.80
N ASN A 311 -11.37 7.65 -10.28
CA ASN A 311 -11.28 7.16 -8.91
C ASN A 311 -10.51 5.83 -8.80
N THR A 312 -9.76 5.42 -9.84
CA THR A 312 -8.82 4.29 -9.71
C THR A 312 -7.69 4.63 -8.71
N PRO A 313 -7.10 3.63 -8.05
CA PRO A 313 -6.02 3.85 -7.07
C PRO A 313 -4.86 4.69 -7.63
N GLU A 314 -4.48 4.44 -8.88
CA GLU A 314 -3.37 5.12 -9.56
C GLU A 314 -3.70 6.58 -9.87
N LYS A 315 -4.86 6.87 -10.48
CA LYS A 315 -5.28 8.25 -10.79
C LYS A 315 -5.48 9.08 -9.52
N LEU A 316 -6.02 8.48 -8.45
CA LEU A 316 -6.13 9.12 -7.14
C LEU A 316 -4.76 9.37 -6.51
N SER A 317 -3.79 8.47 -6.70
CA SER A 317 -2.43 8.64 -6.20
C SER A 317 -1.72 9.79 -6.89
N LEU A 318 -1.83 9.89 -8.22
CA LEU A 318 -1.32 11.01 -9.02
C LEU A 318 -1.93 12.34 -8.56
N GLU A 319 -3.25 12.39 -8.43
CA GLU A 319 -3.96 13.57 -7.95
C GLU A 319 -3.50 13.97 -6.53
N ALA A 320 -3.38 13.03 -5.61
CA ALA A 320 -2.96 13.29 -4.24
C ALA A 320 -1.53 13.83 -4.15
N THR A 321 -0.60 13.28 -4.94
CA THR A 321 0.78 13.77 -5.02
C THR A 321 0.82 15.22 -5.53
N MET A 322 0.11 15.51 -6.63
CA MET A 322 0.02 16.87 -7.17
C MET A 322 -0.61 17.85 -6.16
N ILE A 323 -1.68 17.45 -5.47
CA ILE A 323 -2.30 18.28 -4.43
C ILE A 323 -1.29 18.60 -3.32
N ASN A 324 -0.52 17.61 -2.88
CA ASN A 324 0.44 17.78 -1.81
C ASN A 324 1.58 18.74 -2.19
N GLN A 325 2.15 18.57 -3.39
CA GLN A 325 3.16 19.47 -3.95
C GLN A 325 2.64 20.91 -4.09
N ASN A 326 1.46 21.09 -4.69
CA ASN A 326 0.85 22.40 -4.88
C ASN A 326 0.57 23.07 -3.52
N PHE A 327 0.01 22.34 -2.56
CA PHE A 327 -0.31 22.88 -1.24
C PHE A 327 0.95 23.26 -0.46
N SER A 328 2.00 22.44 -0.51
CA SER A 328 3.23 22.67 0.25
C SER A 328 3.86 24.02 -0.11
N GLN A 329 3.80 24.41 -1.40
CA GLN A 329 4.32 25.69 -1.86
C GLN A 329 3.30 26.83 -1.75
N GLN A 330 2.01 26.57 -2.00
CA GLN A 330 0.95 27.59 -1.98
C GLN A 330 0.70 28.18 -0.58
N CYS A 331 0.97 27.40 0.46
CA CYS A 331 0.80 27.81 1.84
C CYS A 331 1.92 28.74 2.35
N LEU A 332 2.95 29.00 1.55
CA LEU A 332 4.12 29.81 1.90
C LEU A 332 4.03 31.24 1.32
N GLN A 333 4.97 32.09 1.75
CA GLN A 333 5.15 33.45 1.29
C GLN A 333 6.51 33.58 0.61
N THR A 334 6.57 34.19 -0.57
CA THR A 334 7.83 34.42 -1.30
C THR A 334 8.74 35.46 -0.62
N LYS A 335 8.20 36.27 0.30
CA LYS A 335 8.98 37.30 1.02
C LYS A 335 9.49 36.75 2.34
N GLY A 336 10.76 37.01 2.63
CA GLY A 336 11.39 36.59 3.89
C GLY A 336 12.02 35.20 3.84
N ARG A 337 12.38 34.72 2.64
CA ARG A 337 13.14 33.50 2.42
C ARG A 337 14.34 33.40 3.36
N MET A 338 14.55 32.20 3.90
CA MET A 338 15.73 31.83 4.66
C MET A 338 16.59 30.89 3.82
N GLU A 339 17.77 31.34 3.45
CA GLU A 339 18.78 30.48 2.81
C GLU A 339 19.46 29.60 3.86
N MET A 340 19.78 28.37 3.49
CA MET A 340 20.56 27.45 4.33
C MET A 340 22.07 27.66 4.11
N GLU A 341 22.89 26.83 4.76
CA GLU A 341 24.36 26.90 4.66
C GLU A 341 24.86 26.64 3.23
N HIS A 342 24.18 25.73 2.52
CA HIS A 342 24.45 25.38 1.13
C HIS A 342 23.22 25.59 0.25
N PRO A 343 23.37 25.84 -1.06
CA PRO A 343 22.25 25.89 -1.99
C PRO A 343 21.58 24.51 -2.14
N ASN A 344 20.47 24.43 -2.89
CA ASN A 344 19.85 23.16 -3.22
C ASN A 344 20.85 22.32 -4.04
N PRO A 345 21.24 21.10 -3.61
CA PRO A 345 22.23 20.29 -4.31
C PRO A 345 21.71 19.66 -5.60
N PHE A 346 20.42 19.78 -5.89
CA PHE A 346 19.76 19.13 -7.04
C PHE A 346 19.22 20.10 -8.07
N PHE A 347 19.37 21.41 -7.85
CA PHE A 347 18.88 22.43 -8.77
C PHE A 347 20.06 23.12 -9.43
N ASP A 348 20.07 23.11 -10.76
CA ASP A 348 20.98 23.89 -11.58
C ASP A 348 20.23 25.06 -12.23
N GLU A 349 20.69 26.29 -11.98
CA GLU A 349 20.11 27.51 -12.55
C GLU A 349 20.32 27.61 -14.06
N GLU A 350 21.36 26.96 -14.60
CA GLU A 350 21.70 27.01 -16.03
C GLU A 350 20.88 25.99 -16.84
N GLU A 351 20.56 24.83 -16.27
CA GLU A 351 19.81 23.76 -16.95
C GLU A 351 18.29 23.98 -16.92
N GLU A 352 17.76 24.57 -15.84
CA GLU A 352 16.32 24.70 -15.62
C GLU A 352 15.77 26.12 -15.88
N GLU A 353 15.87 26.59 -17.13
CA GLU A 353 15.41 27.93 -17.52
C GLU A 353 13.94 28.21 -17.15
N GLY A 354 13.72 29.24 -16.32
CA GLY A 354 12.37 29.70 -15.93
C GLY A 354 11.75 28.95 -14.76
N MET A 355 12.38 27.88 -14.28
CA MET A 355 11.99 27.17 -13.06
C MET A 355 12.64 27.77 -11.83
N LYS A 356 12.05 27.48 -10.66
CA LYS A 356 12.67 27.76 -9.37
C LYS A 356 12.58 26.52 -8.50
N PRO A 357 13.56 26.25 -7.64
CA PRO A 357 13.46 25.14 -6.72
C PRO A 357 12.26 25.37 -5.79
N ALA A 358 11.50 24.31 -5.53
CA ALA A 358 10.52 24.28 -4.44
C ALA A 358 11.18 24.72 -3.13
N SER A 359 10.42 25.38 -2.24
CA SER A 359 10.91 25.68 -0.91
C SER A 359 11.04 24.38 -0.12
N VAL A 360 12.28 23.92 0.00
CA VAL A 360 12.71 22.74 0.75
C VAL A 360 14.11 23.02 1.30
N ALA A 361 14.31 22.69 2.58
CA ALA A 361 15.65 22.54 3.14
C ALA A 361 15.95 21.07 3.43
N TYR A 362 17.04 20.59 2.86
CA TYR A 362 17.61 19.27 3.12
C TYR A 362 18.53 19.35 4.34
N ARG A 363 18.15 18.65 5.39
CA ARG A 363 18.89 18.54 6.65
C ARG A 363 19.48 17.14 6.74
N TYR A 364 20.79 17.03 6.60
CA TYR A 364 21.51 15.76 6.73
C TYR A 364 21.80 15.50 8.20
N ARG A 365 21.27 14.39 8.73
CA ARG A 365 21.34 14.09 10.16
C ARG A 365 21.92 12.71 10.39
N LYS A 366 22.82 12.63 11.36
CA LYS A 366 23.39 11.38 11.83
C LYS A 366 22.69 10.91 13.10
N PHE A 367 22.28 9.65 13.12
CA PHE A 367 21.65 8.97 14.24
C PHE A 367 22.55 7.82 14.68
N THR A 368 23.14 7.95 15.87
CA THR A 368 24.02 6.91 16.44
C THR A 368 23.19 5.87 17.18
N MET A 369 23.11 4.66 16.61
CA MET A 369 22.30 3.54 17.09
C MET A 369 23.20 2.42 17.65
N GLY A 370 23.73 2.63 18.85
CA GLY A 370 24.70 1.71 19.45
C GLY A 370 26.15 2.05 19.06
N PRO A 371 27.13 1.20 19.41
CA PRO A 371 28.55 1.54 19.23
C PRO A 371 29.00 1.53 17.78
N ASP A 372 28.43 0.67 16.93
CA ASP A 372 28.96 0.39 15.59
C ASP A 372 28.02 0.80 14.46
N THR A 373 26.93 1.51 14.73
CA THR A 373 25.90 1.86 13.73
C THR A 373 25.59 3.35 13.76
N ASP A 374 25.98 4.05 12.70
CA ASP A 374 25.71 5.46 12.47
C ASP A 374 24.89 5.58 11.19
N ILE A 375 23.62 5.95 11.34
CA ILE A 375 22.68 6.11 10.24
C ILE A 375 22.65 7.58 9.83
N VAL A 376 23.01 7.88 8.59
CA VAL A 376 22.90 9.21 8.00
C VAL A 376 21.66 9.26 7.13
N VAL A 377 20.78 10.23 7.41
CA VAL A 377 19.50 10.40 6.72
C VAL A 377 19.38 11.82 6.18
N ARG A 378 19.10 11.97 4.87
CA ARG A 378 18.62 13.24 4.31
C ARG A 378 17.17 13.45 4.72
N CYS A 379 16.91 14.51 5.49
CA CYS A 379 15.58 14.86 5.96
C CYS A 379 15.09 16.15 5.31
N GLU A 380 13.78 16.32 5.17
CA GLU A 380 13.19 17.48 4.51
C GLU A 380 12.37 18.37 5.45
N LEU A 381 12.53 19.69 5.28
CA LEU A 381 11.70 20.73 5.89
C LEU A 381 11.09 21.58 4.78
N HIS A 382 9.81 21.96 4.92
CA HIS A 382 9.06 22.62 3.84
C HIS A 382 8.86 24.13 4.07
N GLY A 383 9.10 24.63 5.28
CA GLY A 383 9.02 26.06 5.53
C GLY A 383 9.46 26.47 6.93
N VAL A 384 9.25 27.74 7.23
CA VAL A 384 9.52 28.32 8.55
C VAL A 384 8.34 29.17 9.03
N ALA A 385 8.01 29.09 10.31
CA ALA A 385 7.05 29.97 10.97
C ALA A 385 7.74 30.77 12.08
N GLN A 386 7.26 31.98 12.35
CA GLN A 386 7.72 32.74 13.50
C GLN A 386 6.84 32.39 14.71
N LYS A 387 7.48 32.08 15.84
CA LYS A 387 6.73 31.84 17.08
C LYS A 387 6.09 33.14 17.56
N LYS A 388 4.80 33.09 17.89
CA LYS A 388 4.07 34.27 18.40
C LYS A 388 4.81 34.86 19.60
N ASN A 389 5.11 36.15 19.53
CA ASN A 389 5.80 36.92 20.58
C ASN A 389 7.23 36.45 20.88
N SER A 390 7.89 35.76 19.93
CA SER A 390 9.31 35.41 20.02
C SER A 390 10.03 35.70 18.70
N THR A 391 11.34 35.93 18.77
CA THR A 391 12.22 35.97 17.59
C THR A 391 12.65 34.57 17.14
N GLU A 392 12.31 33.55 17.92
CA GLU A 392 12.59 32.15 17.64
C GLU A 392 11.77 31.67 16.42
N LYS A 393 12.48 31.11 15.45
CA LYS A 393 11.92 30.51 14.25
C LYS A 393 11.57 29.06 14.54
N GLN A 394 10.46 28.59 13.98
CA GLN A 394 9.98 27.21 14.08
C GLN A 394 10.00 26.57 12.71
N TYR A 395 10.65 25.43 12.58
CA TYR A 395 10.70 24.68 11.33
C TYR A 395 9.43 23.85 11.17
N LEU A 396 8.96 23.73 9.93
CA LEU A 396 7.71 23.02 9.67
C LEU A 396 7.78 22.10 8.47
N THR A 397 6.97 21.06 8.56
CA THR A 397 6.58 20.19 7.44
C THR A 397 5.12 20.47 7.07
N CYS A 398 4.87 20.57 5.77
CA CYS A 398 3.54 20.77 5.19
C CYS A 398 3.10 19.54 4.40
N PHE A 399 1.91 19.01 4.72
CA PHE A 399 1.27 17.93 3.97
C PHE A 399 -0.20 18.27 3.68
N ALA A 400 -0.79 17.63 2.67
CA ALA A 400 -2.18 17.81 2.30
C ALA A 400 -2.96 16.49 2.30
N LEU A 401 -4.04 16.44 3.08
CA LEU A 401 -5.07 15.43 2.94
C LEU A 401 -6.03 15.85 1.82
N ASN A 402 -6.43 14.89 0.99
CA ASN A 402 -7.32 15.09 -0.14
C ASN A 402 -8.67 14.37 0.03
N GLU A 403 -9.77 15.09 -0.17
CA GLU A 403 -11.12 14.52 -0.32
C GLU A 403 -11.49 14.45 -1.80
N TRP A 404 -11.68 13.22 -2.30
CA TRP A 404 -12.09 12.94 -3.68
C TRP A 404 -13.61 12.83 -3.78
N ASP A 405 -14.19 11.78 -3.19
CA ASP A 405 -15.64 11.64 -2.97
C ASP A 405 -15.92 11.13 -1.55
N GLY A 406 -16.46 12.00 -0.69
CA GLY A 406 -16.76 11.63 0.71
C GLY A 406 -17.78 10.50 0.87
N LYS A 407 -18.66 10.25 -0.11
CA LYS A 407 -19.64 9.15 -0.05
C LYS A 407 -19.02 7.83 -0.48
N GLU A 408 -18.29 7.81 -1.60
CA GLU A 408 -17.65 6.59 -2.10
C GLU A 408 -16.48 6.16 -1.21
N ALA A 409 -15.72 7.11 -0.66
CA ALA A 409 -14.65 6.83 0.30
C ALA A 409 -15.14 6.26 1.66
N GLY A 410 -16.45 6.10 1.85
CA GLY A 410 -17.05 5.73 3.13
C GLY A 410 -16.74 6.76 4.22
N GLY A 411 -16.55 8.01 3.82
CA GLY A 411 -16.08 9.11 4.66
C GLY A 411 -17.18 10.07 5.11
N ILE A 412 -16.74 11.16 5.74
CA ILE A 412 -17.60 12.28 6.13
C ILE A 412 -17.41 13.36 5.07
N GLU A 413 -18.48 14.02 4.63
CA GLU A 413 -18.37 15.16 3.71
C GLU A 413 -17.74 16.37 4.41
N TRP A 414 -16.54 16.79 3.97
CA TRP A 414 -15.73 17.78 4.68
C TRP A 414 -16.39 19.14 4.72
N ARG A 415 -16.96 19.62 3.60
CA ARG A 415 -17.65 20.93 3.53
C ARG A 415 -18.77 21.07 4.56
N ALA A 416 -19.40 19.97 4.98
CA ALA A 416 -20.44 20.00 6.00
C ALA A 416 -19.89 19.97 7.44
N LYS A 417 -18.69 19.40 7.64
CA LYS A 417 -18.23 18.98 8.98
C LYS A 417 -16.88 19.53 9.41
N ILE A 418 -16.04 20.06 8.52
CA ILE A 418 -14.68 20.47 8.87
C ILE A 418 -14.66 21.67 9.84
N ASP A 419 -15.62 22.59 9.74
CA ASP A 419 -15.68 23.77 10.62
C ASP A 419 -16.22 23.45 12.03
N THR A 420 -17.09 22.44 12.15
CA THR A 420 -17.77 22.11 13.42
C THR A 420 -17.23 20.84 14.09
N GLN A 421 -16.75 19.89 13.30
CA GLN A 421 -16.36 18.53 13.70
C GLN A 421 -15.03 18.14 13.05
N LYS A 422 -14.05 19.05 13.03
CA LYS A 422 -12.71 18.81 12.46
C LYS A 422 -12.05 17.54 13.00
N GLY A 423 -12.22 17.25 14.29
CA GLY A 423 -11.71 16.02 14.92
C GLY A 423 -12.34 14.74 14.36
N ALA A 424 -13.61 14.77 13.95
CA ALA A 424 -14.28 13.62 13.33
C ALA A 424 -13.79 13.39 11.89
N VAL A 425 -13.55 14.48 11.14
CA VAL A 425 -12.91 14.41 9.82
C VAL A 425 -11.53 13.79 9.95
N LEU A 426 -10.68 14.32 10.84
CA LEU A 426 -9.34 13.77 11.07
C LEU A 426 -9.37 12.30 11.54
N ALA A 427 -10.30 11.91 12.41
CA ALA A 427 -10.44 10.52 12.84
C ALA A 427 -10.82 9.57 11.69
N THR A 428 -11.62 10.05 10.73
CA THR A 428 -11.97 9.29 9.52
C THR A 428 -10.73 9.12 8.63
N GLU A 429 -9.96 10.19 8.44
CA GLU A 429 -8.72 10.16 7.67
C GLU A 429 -7.65 9.30 8.33
N LEU A 430 -7.55 9.29 9.65
CA LEU A 430 -6.64 8.41 10.40
C LEU A 430 -6.94 6.92 10.19
N LYS A 431 -8.21 6.59 9.96
CA LYS A 431 -8.62 5.23 9.66
C LYS A 431 -8.36 4.89 8.19
N ASN A 432 -8.69 5.78 7.26
CA ASN A 432 -8.63 5.50 5.82
C ASN A 432 -7.21 5.67 5.23
N ASN A 433 -6.38 6.53 5.82
CA ASN A 433 -5.05 6.91 5.35
C ASN A 433 -3.97 6.67 6.42
N SER A 434 -4.09 5.59 7.20
CA SER A 434 -3.26 5.35 8.38
C SER A 434 -1.77 5.20 8.07
N ALA A 435 -1.43 4.53 6.96
CA ALA A 435 -0.05 4.37 6.51
C ALA A 435 0.55 5.73 6.09
N LYS A 436 -0.16 6.48 5.23
CA LYS A 436 0.24 7.82 4.77
C LYS A 436 0.49 8.79 5.94
N LEU A 437 -0.43 8.90 6.89
CA LEU A 437 -0.29 9.78 8.05
C LEU A 437 0.86 9.36 8.99
N ALA A 438 1.10 8.05 9.13
CA ALA A 438 2.24 7.54 9.89
C ALA A 438 3.59 7.87 9.23
N ARG A 439 3.69 7.78 7.89
CA ARG A 439 4.88 8.18 7.13
C ARG A 439 5.20 9.66 7.35
N TRP A 440 4.23 10.55 7.14
CA TRP A 440 4.41 11.99 7.35
C TRP A 440 4.80 12.34 8.79
N SER A 441 4.23 11.62 9.77
CA SER A 441 4.61 11.78 11.19
C SER A 441 6.06 11.39 11.42
N ALA A 442 6.51 10.27 10.83
CA ALA A 442 7.89 9.81 10.91
C ALA A 442 8.87 10.77 10.22
N GLN A 443 8.58 11.24 9.00
CA GLN A 443 9.38 12.26 8.30
C GLN A 443 9.54 13.52 9.15
N SER A 444 8.44 14.03 9.71
CA SER A 444 8.46 15.22 10.56
C SER A 444 9.29 15.04 11.84
N ILE A 445 9.31 13.82 12.41
CA ILE A 445 10.14 13.49 13.58
C ILE A 445 11.61 13.35 13.19
N LEU A 446 11.92 12.73 12.04
CA LEU A 446 13.27 12.57 11.52
C LEU A 446 13.90 13.91 11.16
N ALA A 447 13.15 14.81 10.55
CA ALA A 447 13.57 16.18 10.25
C ALA A 447 13.68 17.07 11.49
N ASP A 448 13.15 16.63 12.65
CA ASP A 448 13.00 17.41 13.87
C ASP A 448 12.32 18.76 13.61
N ALA A 449 11.18 18.67 12.92
CA ALA A 449 10.28 19.78 12.72
C ALA A 449 9.58 20.16 14.03
N ASP A 450 9.47 21.45 14.31
CA ASP A 450 8.69 21.95 15.44
C ASP A 450 7.18 21.78 15.22
N ILE A 451 6.78 21.91 13.95
CA ILE A 451 5.38 21.98 13.55
C ILE A 451 5.14 21.08 12.34
N MET A 452 4.11 20.24 12.43
CA MET A 452 3.52 19.54 11.30
C MET A 452 2.20 20.23 10.93
N LYS A 453 2.12 20.78 9.71
CA LYS A 453 0.91 21.38 9.14
C LYS A 453 0.23 20.39 8.20
N ILE A 454 -1.08 20.22 8.37
CA ILE A 454 -1.92 19.41 7.49
C ILE A 454 -3.00 20.30 6.87
N GLY A 455 -2.98 20.43 5.55
CA GLY A 455 -4.04 21.04 4.76
C GLY A 455 -5.17 20.05 4.47
N PHE A 456 -6.41 20.54 4.47
CA PHE A 456 -7.58 19.79 4.04
C PHE A 456 -8.03 20.33 2.69
N VAL A 457 -7.71 19.59 1.64
CA VAL A 457 -8.00 19.94 0.25
C VAL A 457 -9.12 19.04 -0.28
N SER A 458 -10.13 19.62 -0.91
CA SER A 458 -11.26 18.87 -1.49
C SER A 458 -11.46 19.26 -2.95
N ARG A 459 -11.87 18.31 -3.79
CA ARG A 459 -12.31 18.62 -5.16
C ARG A 459 -13.43 19.66 -5.13
N THR A 460 -13.45 20.59 -6.08
CA THR A 460 -14.56 21.56 -6.24
C THR A 460 -15.82 20.84 -6.70
N ASP A 461 -15.68 19.96 -7.68
CA ASP A 461 -16.71 19.01 -8.12
C ASP A 461 -16.16 17.59 -7.97
N LYS A 462 -16.92 16.69 -7.34
CA LYS A 462 -16.53 15.29 -7.09
C LYS A 462 -16.19 14.55 -8.39
N LYS A 463 -16.82 14.97 -9.49
CA LYS A 463 -16.64 14.40 -10.83
C LYS A 463 -15.43 14.95 -11.60
N SER A 464 -14.78 15.99 -11.09
CA SER A 464 -13.65 16.63 -11.76
C SER A 464 -12.38 16.53 -10.90
N PRO A 465 -11.33 15.84 -11.36
CA PRO A 465 -10.06 15.74 -10.63
C PRO A 465 -9.16 16.97 -10.81
N ASN A 466 -9.58 17.97 -11.60
CA ASN A 466 -8.69 19.06 -12.03
C ASN A 466 -8.77 20.34 -11.18
N SER A 467 -9.76 20.46 -10.31
CA SER A 467 -10.01 21.68 -9.55
C SER A 467 -10.25 21.36 -8.08
N HIS A 468 -9.47 22.02 -7.21
CA HIS A 468 -9.49 21.77 -5.77
C HIS A 468 -9.55 23.06 -4.97
N GLU A 469 -10.03 22.95 -3.73
CA GLU A 469 -10.10 24.03 -2.77
C GLU A 469 -9.51 23.61 -1.43
N VAL A 470 -8.72 24.50 -0.84
CA VAL A 470 -8.21 24.38 0.53
C VAL A 470 -9.32 24.85 1.49
N LEU A 471 -9.92 23.91 2.20
CA LEU A 471 -11.02 24.15 3.14
C LEU A 471 -10.53 24.63 4.51
N GLY A 472 -9.30 24.26 4.89
CA GLY A 472 -8.72 24.63 6.16
C GLY A 472 -7.37 23.97 6.39
N THR A 473 -6.69 24.38 7.45
CA THR A 473 -5.45 23.75 7.91
C THR A 473 -5.58 23.28 9.37
N SER A 474 -4.65 22.43 9.78
CA SER A 474 -4.42 22.05 11.18
C SER A 474 -2.93 21.99 11.47
N GLN A 475 -2.61 22.21 12.74
CA GLN A 475 -1.25 22.28 13.22
C GLN A 475 -1.07 21.28 14.36
N PHE A 476 0.01 20.52 14.29
CA PHE A 476 0.39 19.57 15.32
C PHE A 476 1.87 19.69 15.66
N LYS A 477 2.27 19.26 16.86
CA LYS A 477 3.66 18.91 17.13
C LYS A 477 3.87 17.47 16.67
N PRO A 478 4.93 17.13 15.91
CA PRO A 478 5.07 15.78 15.34
C PRO A 478 5.02 14.65 16.38
N LYS A 479 5.70 14.81 17.53
CA LYS A 479 5.72 13.81 18.61
C LYS A 479 4.34 13.63 19.26
N ASP A 480 3.60 14.71 19.47
CA ASP A 480 2.24 14.66 20.03
C ASP A 480 1.27 14.01 19.05
N PHE A 481 1.39 14.34 17.76
CA PHE A 481 0.61 13.71 16.71
C PHE A 481 0.88 12.21 16.59
N ALA A 482 2.15 11.80 16.65
CA ALA A 482 2.53 10.39 16.67
C ALA A 482 1.82 9.62 17.81
N VAL A 483 1.75 10.21 19.00
CA VAL A 483 0.98 9.62 20.13
C VAL A 483 -0.52 9.55 19.81
N GLN A 484 -1.12 10.61 19.25
CA GLN A 484 -2.54 10.64 18.87
C GLN A 484 -2.89 9.54 17.85
N ILE A 485 -1.99 9.25 16.90
CA ILE A 485 -2.21 8.23 15.89
C ILE A 485 -1.78 6.83 16.34
N ASN A 486 -1.42 6.64 17.61
CA ASN A 486 -0.90 5.39 18.19
C ASN A 486 0.38 4.87 17.50
N MET A 487 1.31 5.77 17.21
CA MET A 487 2.64 5.47 16.67
C MET A 487 3.68 5.69 17.75
N ASN A 488 4.49 4.66 18.02
CA ASN A 488 5.51 4.70 19.07
C ASN A 488 6.91 4.89 18.46
N VAL A 489 7.59 5.96 18.85
CA VAL A 489 8.94 6.29 18.37
C VAL A 489 9.98 5.20 18.71
N GLN A 490 9.84 4.52 19.85
CA GLN A 490 10.71 3.38 20.17
C GLN A 490 10.48 2.18 19.25
N ASN A 491 9.23 1.99 18.80
CA ASN A 491 8.91 0.93 17.86
C ASN A 491 9.46 1.24 16.46
N MET A 492 9.33 2.49 16.01
CA MET A 492 9.91 2.97 14.74
C MET A 492 11.40 2.61 14.66
N TRP A 493 12.19 3.00 15.67
CA TRP A 493 13.61 2.67 15.74
C TRP A 493 13.89 1.19 15.98
N GLY A 494 12.98 0.46 16.64
CA GLY A 494 13.07 -0.98 16.81
C GLY A 494 13.02 -1.72 15.47
N ILE A 495 12.17 -1.27 14.53
CA ILE A 495 12.08 -1.82 13.18
C ILE A 495 13.37 -1.55 12.40
N ILE A 496 13.83 -0.29 12.38
CA ILE A 496 15.08 0.09 11.69
C ILE A 496 16.27 -0.68 12.25
N LYS A 497 16.38 -0.79 13.57
CA LYS A 497 17.44 -1.56 14.23
C LYS A 497 17.46 -3.01 13.75
N MET A 498 16.31 -3.67 13.77
CA MET A 498 16.20 -5.05 13.32
C MET A 498 16.60 -5.19 11.85
N LEU A 499 16.13 -4.30 10.97
CA LEU A 499 16.47 -4.35 9.54
C LEU A 499 17.97 -4.17 9.31
N VAL A 500 18.60 -3.17 9.95
CA VAL A 500 20.05 -2.95 9.84
C VAL A 500 20.85 -4.15 10.35
N GLU A 501 20.46 -4.72 11.50
CA GLU A 501 21.12 -5.92 12.06
C GLU A 501 20.95 -7.16 11.16
N LEU A 502 19.81 -7.32 10.50
CA LEU A 502 19.59 -8.39 9.52
C LEU A 502 20.48 -8.19 8.30
N MET A 503 20.50 -6.98 7.73
CA MET A 503 21.31 -6.67 6.55
C MET A 503 22.81 -6.81 6.81
N ARG A 504 23.29 -6.45 8.01
CA ARG A 504 24.70 -6.64 8.37
C ARG A 504 25.15 -8.10 8.36
N LYS A 505 24.26 -9.02 8.72
CA LYS A 505 24.53 -10.47 8.74
C LYS A 505 24.59 -11.10 7.36
N GLN A 506 23.97 -10.48 6.36
CA GLN A 506 23.99 -10.99 4.99
C GLN A 506 25.36 -10.76 4.36
N ASP A 507 25.70 -11.49 3.31
CA ASP A 507 26.93 -11.27 2.53
C ASP A 507 26.85 -9.95 1.75
N ASP A 508 27.97 -9.51 1.17
CA ASP A 508 27.98 -8.34 0.30
C ASP A 508 27.12 -8.59 -0.95
N GLY A 509 26.45 -7.55 -1.45
CA GLY A 509 25.57 -7.64 -2.62
C GLY A 509 24.34 -6.74 -2.55
N LYS A 510 23.43 -6.95 -3.50
CA LYS A 510 22.17 -6.22 -3.66
C LYS A 510 21.00 -7.07 -3.12
N TYR A 511 20.07 -6.40 -2.45
CA TYR A 511 18.94 -7.01 -1.77
C TYR A 511 17.66 -6.21 -2.01
N VAL A 512 16.51 -6.86 -1.88
CA VAL A 512 15.20 -6.22 -1.97
C VAL A 512 14.36 -6.58 -0.75
N ILE A 513 13.93 -5.57 0.00
CA ILE A 513 12.94 -5.69 1.07
C ILE A 513 11.57 -5.47 0.44
N LEU A 514 10.73 -6.50 0.43
CA LEU A 514 9.45 -6.52 -0.29
C LEU A 514 8.27 -6.74 0.65
N ARG A 515 7.26 -5.88 0.56
CA ARG A 515 5.95 -6.07 1.18
C ARG A 515 5.05 -6.92 0.28
N ASP A 516 4.58 -8.06 0.81
CA ASP A 516 3.68 -8.95 0.06
C ASP A 516 2.33 -8.27 -0.23
N PRO A 517 1.84 -8.32 -1.48
CA PRO A 517 0.64 -7.60 -1.90
C PRO A 517 -0.66 -8.08 -1.20
N ASN A 518 -0.69 -9.34 -0.77
CA ASN A 518 -1.94 -10.02 -0.36
C ASN A 518 -1.88 -10.60 1.06
N LYS A 519 -0.68 -10.84 1.60
CA LYS A 519 -0.45 -11.32 2.97
C LYS A 519 0.23 -10.23 3.79
N PRO A 520 -0.03 -10.08 5.10
CA PRO A 520 0.59 -9.06 5.94
C PRO A 520 2.02 -9.44 6.38
N LEU A 521 2.92 -9.65 5.42
CA LEU A 521 4.31 -10.03 5.66
C LEU A 521 5.28 -9.23 4.80
N VAL A 522 6.54 -9.22 5.23
CA VAL A 522 7.67 -8.64 4.52
C VAL A 522 8.72 -9.74 4.29
N ARG A 523 9.32 -9.74 3.11
CA ARG A 523 10.39 -10.66 2.72
C ARG A 523 11.64 -9.89 2.35
N ILE A 524 12.80 -10.50 2.58
CA ILE A 524 14.09 -10.00 2.11
C ILE A 524 14.62 -11.00 1.10
N TYR A 525 14.92 -10.53 -0.11
CA TYR A 525 15.54 -11.31 -1.17
C TYR A 525 16.96 -10.81 -1.43
N LYS A 526 17.89 -11.72 -1.70
CA LYS A 526 19.14 -11.40 -2.39
C LYS A 526 18.88 -11.47 -3.88
N VAL A 527 19.31 -10.45 -4.60
CA VAL A 527 19.09 -10.31 -6.04
C VAL A 527 20.42 -10.23 -6.79
N PRO A 528 20.45 -10.52 -8.10
CA PRO A 528 21.63 -10.27 -8.92
C PRO A 528 22.08 -8.80 -8.84
N MET A 529 23.38 -8.54 -9.07
CA MET A 529 23.86 -7.15 -9.07
C MET A 529 23.24 -6.32 -10.20
N SER A 530 22.93 -6.97 -11.33
CA SER A 530 22.24 -6.39 -12.50
C SER A 530 20.80 -5.95 -12.22
N PHE A 531 20.21 -6.35 -11.10
CA PHE A 531 18.85 -5.92 -10.76
C PHE A 531 18.80 -4.39 -10.65
N ASN A 532 17.89 -3.76 -11.41
CA ASN A 532 17.71 -2.31 -11.51
C ASN A 532 18.82 -1.56 -12.27
N GLU A 533 19.64 -2.23 -13.07
CA GLU A 533 20.59 -1.58 -14.02
C GLU A 533 19.91 -1.23 -15.36
N ASP A 534 18.86 -1.96 -15.78
CA ASP A 534 18.19 -1.77 -17.08
C ASP A 534 17.31 -0.51 -17.19
N SER A 535 16.93 0.11 -16.06
CA SER A 535 16.07 1.30 -16.06
C SER A 535 16.76 2.59 -16.53
N GLU A 536 18.09 2.60 -16.66
CA GLU A 536 18.84 3.72 -17.25
C GLU A 536 18.81 3.70 -18.79
N SER A 537 18.36 2.60 -19.42
CA SER A 537 18.50 2.41 -20.88
C SER A 537 17.22 2.59 -21.72
N GLU A 538 16.05 2.78 -21.09
CA GLU A 538 14.75 2.91 -21.80
C GLU A 538 14.23 4.36 -21.90
N SER A 539 15.00 5.36 -21.46
CA SER A 539 14.55 6.77 -21.42
C SER A 539 15.14 7.69 -22.49
N GLU A 540 15.72 7.15 -23.56
CA GLU A 540 16.13 7.94 -24.73
C GLU A 540 15.42 7.40 -25.99
N GLU A 541 14.69 8.31 -26.65
CA GLU A 541 14.14 8.22 -28.02
C GLU A 541 12.76 7.55 -28.24
N GLU A 542 11.68 8.28 -27.91
CA GLU A 542 10.54 8.44 -28.83
C GLU A 542 10.15 9.92 -28.93
N SER A 543 11.00 10.69 -29.61
CA SER A 543 10.63 11.98 -30.19
C SER A 543 10.10 11.71 -31.61
N SER A 544 8.78 11.62 -31.76
CA SER A 544 8.13 11.61 -33.07
C SER A 544 8.21 13.01 -33.67
N GLU A 545 9.25 13.29 -34.44
CA GLU A 545 9.26 14.35 -35.43
C GLU A 545 8.28 13.96 -36.54
N GLU A 546 7.09 14.57 -36.56
CA GLU A 546 6.24 14.57 -37.75
C GLU A 546 6.88 15.52 -38.78
N GLU A 547 7.58 14.94 -39.75
CA GLU A 547 7.91 15.58 -41.02
C GLU A 547 6.61 15.82 -41.81
N ASP A 548 6.11 17.07 -41.76
CA ASP A 548 5.20 17.59 -42.78
C ASP A 548 6.04 17.91 -44.03
N ASP A 549 6.16 16.93 -44.93
CA ASP A 549 6.56 17.15 -46.31
C ASP A 549 5.34 16.99 -47.24
N GLU A 550 5.22 17.98 -48.12
CA GLU A 550 4.18 18.26 -49.10
C GLU A 550 3.86 17.09 -50.04
N GLU A 551 2.59 16.97 -50.48
CA GLU A 551 2.23 16.94 -51.92
C GLU A 551 0.69 16.95 -52.17
N GLU A 552 0.30 17.81 -53.13
CA GLU A 552 -0.99 18.06 -53.82
C GLU A 552 -2.10 18.92 -53.20
#